data_AF-A0A0L8G5J9-F1
#
_entry.id   AF-A0A0L8G5J9-F1
#
_cell.length_a   1.000
_cell.length_b   1.000
_cell.length_c   1.000
_cell.angle_alpha   90.00
_cell.angle_beta   90.00
_cell.angle_gamma   90.00
#
_symmetry.space_group_name_H-M   'P 1'
#
loop_
_entity.id
_entity.type
_entity.pdbx_description
1 polymer ?
#
loop_
_entity_poly.entity_id
_entity_poly.type
_entity_poly.pdbx_seq_one_letter_code
_entity_poly.pdbx_strand_id
1 'polypeptide(L)'
;MVHCFIKFIADSAFRVRTVLKNVSLIVFGSDVWLPFTKYDTHIYREGDTYILENKRGYSIRFNPKIELVTLEISGWFFSRVRGLFGSYNNEQFDEMVPNNMLRRRSLEEFVNSWTEERGCRSRDVAIRHRMKGSYLCSEIFLDSISPFRHCFKQVSSEPFYHMCALEVDEWSPVNTLCDVSMYYIDQCSYKDVPVTLPKMCYGGSF
;
A
#
# COMPACT_ATOMS: atom_id res chain seq x y z
N MET A 1 -7.66 -19.04 -4.27
CA MET A 1 -7.09 -17.71 -3.99
C MET A 1 -7.62 -17.29 -2.63
N VAL A 2 -6.77 -17.25 -1.61
CA VAL A 2 -7.17 -16.75 -0.29
C VAL A 2 -6.94 -15.24 -0.34
N HIS A 3 -7.99 -14.45 -0.55
CA HIS A 3 -7.88 -13.00 -0.44
C HIS A 3 -7.70 -12.66 1.04
N CYS A 4 -6.46 -12.54 1.48
CA CYS A 4 -6.15 -12.09 2.84
C CYS A 4 -6.28 -10.58 2.88
N PHE A 5 -7.28 -10.09 3.62
CA PHE A 5 -7.57 -8.66 3.71
C PHE A 5 -6.69 -7.98 4.75
N ILE A 6 -6.14 -6.83 4.41
CA ILE A 6 -5.47 -5.96 5.40
C ILE A 6 -6.54 -5.38 6.31
N LYS A 7 -6.55 -5.81 7.57
CA LYS A 7 -7.42 -5.28 8.61
C LYS A 7 -6.72 -4.11 9.31
N PHE A 8 -7.25 -2.91 9.16
CA PHE A 8 -6.83 -1.75 9.94
C PHE A 8 -7.58 -1.73 11.27
N ILE A 9 -6.85 -1.63 12.38
CA ILE A 9 -7.42 -1.49 13.72
C ILE A 9 -6.92 -0.16 14.28
N ALA A 10 -7.77 0.87 14.19
CA ALA A 10 -7.58 2.10 14.93
C ALA A 10 -8.48 2.02 16.18
N ASP A 11 -7.87 1.66 17.31
CA ASP A 11 -8.45 1.67 18.66
C ASP A 11 -9.43 0.53 19.04
N SER A 12 -9.26 0.05 20.27
CA SER A 12 -10.12 -0.88 21.01
C SER A 12 -11.56 -0.40 21.18
N ALA A 13 -11.80 0.92 21.22
CA ALA A 13 -13.13 1.51 21.34
C ALA A 13 -13.90 1.54 20.00
N PHE A 14 -13.21 1.48 18.85
CA PHE A 14 -13.83 1.60 17.53
C PHE A 14 -13.26 0.56 16.57
N ARG A 15 -13.85 -0.64 16.58
CA ARG A 15 -13.57 -1.66 15.57
C ARG A 15 -14.18 -1.25 14.22
N VAL A 16 -13.51 -0.38 13.47
CA VAL A 16 -13.82 -0.20 12.05
C VAL A 16 -13.24 -1.39 11.30
N ARG A 17 -14.10 -2.35 10.98
CA ARG A 17 -13.76 -3.46 10.07
C ARG A 17 -14.21 -3.05 8.68
N THR A 18 -13.27 -2.68 7.82
CA THR A 18 -13.54 -2.52 6.39
C THR A 18 -13.04 -3.78 5.69
N VAL A 19 -13.96 -4.56 5.13
CA VAL A 19 -13.65 -5.71 4.29
C VAL A 19 -14.02 -5.33 2.87
N LEU A 20 -13.03 -5.03 2.05
CA LEU A 20 -13.20 -4.71 0.64
C LEU A 20 -13.20 -6.03 -0.15
N LYS A 21 -14.38 -6.62 -0.36
CA LYS A 21 -14.57 -7.79 -1.23
C LYS A 21 -15.23 -7.34 -2.50
N ASN A 22 -14.55 -7.44 -3.65
CA ASN A 22 -15.09 -7.15 -4.98
C ASN A 22 -16.12 -6.00 -4.98
N VAL A 23 -15.65 -4.81 -4.59
CA VAL A 23 -16.38 -3.53 -4.63
C VAL A 23 -17.52 -3.36 -3.60
N SER A 24 -17.95 -4.41 -2.89
CA SER A 24 -18.92 -4.27 -1.80
C SER A 24 -18.28 -3.67 -0.55
N LEU A 25 -18.82 -2.52 -0.10
CA LEU A 25 -18.41 -1.85 1.13
C LEU A 25 -19.31 -2.26 2.29
N ILE A 26 -18.73 -3.01 3.23
CA ILE A 26 -19.41 -3.40 4.46
C ILE A 26 -18.92 -2.49 5.60
N VAL A 27 -19.83 -1.71 6.17
CA VAL A 27 -19.55 -0.80 7.28
C VAL A 27 -20.45 -1.16 8.46
N PHE A 28 -19.85 -1.49 9.61
CA PHE A 28 -20.56 -2.00 10.79
C PHE A 28 -21.42 -3.25 10.52
N GLY A 29 -21.03 -4.09 9.54
CA GLY A 29 -21.74 -5.33 9.22
C GLY A 29 -22.91 -5.17 8.24
N SER A 30 -23.05 -4.02 7.59
CA SER A 30 -24.08 -3.80 6.57
C SER A 30 -23.47 -3.18 5.31
N ASP A 31 -24.03 -3.52 4.14
CA ASP A 31 -23.68 -2.88 2.88
C ASP A 31 -24.09 -1.41 2.88
N VAL A 32 -23.25 -0.55 2.30
CA VAL A 32 -23.50 0.89 2.21
C VAL A 32 -23.33 1.42 0.80
N TRP A 33 -24.09 2.47 0.48
CA TRP A 33 -23.95 3.25 -0.75
C TRP A 33 -23.04 4.46 -0.52
N LEU A 34 -22.29 4.86 -1.53
CA LEU A 34 -21.42 6.04 -1.47
C LEU A 34 -22.07 7.29 -2.07
N PRO A 35 -21.78 8.49 -1.55
CA PRO A 35 -20.99 8.73 -0.34
C PRO A 35 -21.75 8.31 0.93
N PHE A 36 -21.01 7.85 1.94
CA PHE A 36 -21.55 7.40 3.22
C PHE A 36 -20.93 8.19 4.37
N THR A 37 -21.74 8.63 5.33
CA THR A 37 -21.25 9.32 6.53
C THR A 37 -21.91 8.76 7.78
N LYS A 38 -21.11 8.39 8.78
CA LYS A 38 -21.61 7.99 10.10
C LYS A 38 -20.57 8.25 11.18
N TYR A 39 -21.00 8.88 12.28
CA TYR A 39 -20.13 9.31 13.38
C TYR A 39 -18.97 10.19 12.86
N ASP A 40 -17.73 9.78 13.13
CA ASP A 40 -16.50 10.46 12.71
C ASP A 40 -16.02 10.04 11.32
N THR A 41 -16.72 9.12 10.65
CA THR A 41 -16.26 8.49 9.40
C THR A 41 -17.05 9.02 8.20
N HIS A 42 -16.32 9.51 7.21
CA HIS A 42 -16.82 9.83 5.87
C HIS A 42 -16.16 8.89 4.86
N ILE A 43 -16.96 8.31 3.97
CA ILE A 43 -16.49 7.38 2.93
C ILE A 43 -17.05 7.83 1.59
N TYR A 44 -16.18 7.94 0.60
CA TYR A 44 -16.55 8.36 -0.75
C TYR A 44 -15.60 7.73 -1.78
N ARG A 45 -15.85 8.00 -3.05
CA ARG A 45 -15.07 7.47 -4.18
C ARG A 45 -14.66 8.60 -5.09
N GLU A 46 -13.39 8.60 -5.47
CA GLU A 46 -12.80 9.48 -6.48
C GLU A 46 -12.17 8.62 -7.59
N GLY A 47 -12.75 8.67 -8.79
CA GLY A 47 -12.31 7.81 -9.90
C GLY A 47 -12.41 6.33 -9.52
N ASP A 48 -11.28 5.64 -9.44
CA ASP A 48 -11.21 4.24 -9.02
C ASP A 48 -10.85 4.04 -7.54
N THR A 49 -10.56 5.13 -6.83
CA THR A 49 -10.07 5.08 -5.44
C THR A 49 -11.22 5.29 -4.45
N TYR A 50 -11.33 4.38 -3.50
CA TYR A 50 -12.21 4.47 -2.33
C TYR A 50 -11.45 5.17 -1.21
N ILE A 51 -12.08 6.18 -0.62
CA ILE A 51 -11.46 7.02 0.40
C ILE A 51 -12.32 6.97 1.65
N LEU A 52 -11.69 6.62 2.77
CA LEU A 52 -12.24 6.72 4.10
C LEU A 52 -11.47 7.78 4.85
N GLU A 53 -12.17 8.83 5.28
CA GLU A 53 -11.64 9.86 6.15
C GLU A 53 -12.27 9.73 7.53
N ASN A 54 -11.44 9.77 8.57
CA ASN A 54 -11.91 9.81 9.93
C ASN A 54 -11.44 11.08 10.63
N LYS A 55 -12.40 11.78 11.26
CA LYS A 55 -12.14 13.05 11.99
C LYS A 55 -11.14 12.93 13.14
N ARG A 56 -10.78 11.70 13.54
CA ARG A 56 -9.73 11.43 14.53
C ARG A 56 -8.32 11.51 13.97
N GLY A 57 -8.17 11.86 12.70
CA GLY A 57 -6.88 12.10 12.06
C GLY A 57 -6.26 10.83 11.50
N TYR A 58 -7.06 9.97 10.87
CA TYR A 58 -6.55 8.93 9.99
C TYR A 58 -7.38 8.84 8.71
N SER A 59 -6.76 8.48 7.60
CA SER A 59 -7.40 8.26 6.31
C SER A 59 -6.89 6.97 5.67
N ILE A 60 -7.76 6.30 4.92
CA ILE A 60 -7.43 5.10 4.15
C ILE A 60 -7.86 5.36 2.71
N ARG A 61 -6.92 5.20 1.77
CA ARG A 61 -7.18 5.20 0.33
C ARG A 61 -6.97 3.80 -0.21
N PHE A 62 -7.92 3.30 -0.98
CA PHE A 62 -7.83 1.98 -1.59
C PHE A 62 -8.21 2.04 -3.07
N ASN A 63 -7.29 1.63 -3.93
CA ASN A 63 -7.53 1.48 -5.36
C ASN A 63 -7.55 -0.01 -5.73
N PRO A 64 -8.73 -0.64 -5.94
CA PRO A 64 -8.84 -2.04 -6.26
C PRO A 64 -8.31 -2.42 -7.64
N LYS A 65 -8.15 -1.48 -8.58
CA LYS A 65 -7.63 -1.80 -9.92
C LYS A 65 -6.15 -2.16 -9.88
N ILE A 66 -5.42 -1.57 -8.95
CA ILE A 66 -3.98 -1.75 -8.77
C ILE A 66 -3.67 -2.37 -7.39
N GLU A 67 -4.70 -2.82 -6.67
CA GLU A 67 -4.56 -3.43 -5.34
C GLU A 67 -3.74 -2.61 -4.31
N LEU A 68 -3.72 -1.28 -4.45
CA LEU A 68 -2.94 -0.38 -3.60
C LEU A 68 -3.77 0.14 -2.42
N VAL A 69 -3.22 0.02 -1.22
CA VAL A 69 -3.77 0.62 0.00
C VAL A 69 -2.77 1.63 0.57
N THR A 70 -3.20 2.88 0.74
CA THR A 70 -2.43 3.92 1.43
C THR A 70 -3.11 4.25 2.76
N LEU A 71 -2.34 4.24 3.83
CA LEU A 71 -2.76 4.66 5.17
C LEU A 71 -2.05 5.96 5.52
N GLU A 72 -2.80 6.96 5.95
CA GLU A 72 -2.25 8.14 6.60
C GLU A 72 -2.78 8.28 8.01
N ILE A 73 -1.89 8.63 8.93
CA ILE A 73 -2.21 8.86 10.32
C ILE A 73 -1.57 10.17 10.79
N SER A 74 -2.31 10.95 11.55
CA SER A 74 -1.82 12.17 12.17
C SER A 74 -0.81 11.88 13.28
N GLY A 75 -0.01 12.88 13.64
CA GLY A 75 0.94 12.79 14.76
C GLY A 75 0.30 12.44 16.11
N TRP A 76 -1.02 12.57 16.27
CA TRP A 76 -1.74 12.13 17.47
C TRP A 76 -1.55 10.64 17.78
N PHE A 77 -1.29 9.84 16.74
CA PHE A 77 -1.07 8.40 16.85
C PHE A 77 0.40 8.02 17.14
N PHE A 78 1.29 9.00 17.33
CA PHE A 78 2.70 8.74 17.63
C PHE A 78 2.85 7.81 18.84
N SER A 79 3.56 6.69 18.64
CA SER A 79 3.74 5.63 19.64
C SER A 79 2.44 4.97 20.14
N ARG A 80 1.32 5.11 19.42
CA ARG A 80 0.00 4.54 19.78
C ARG A 80 -0.53 3.50 18.80
N VAL A 81 0.21 3.23 17.73
CA VAL A 81 -0.12 2.21 16.72
C VAL A 81 0.94 1.11 16.73
N ARG A 82 0.53 -0.10 16.37
CA ARG A 82 1.43 -1.23 16.11
C ARG A 82 0.83 -2.08 15.00
N GLY A 83 1.67 -2.60 14.12
CA GLY A 83 1.25 -3.48 13.04
C GLY A 83 2.36 -3.75 12.05
N LEU A 84 1.99 -4.15 10.83
CA LEU A 84 2.92 -4.37 9.72
C LEU A 84 3.67 -3.09 9.29
N PHE A 85 3.09 -1.91 9.57
CA PHE A 85 3.72 -0.60 9.35
C PHE A 85 4.57 -0.13 10.54
N GLY A 86 4.83 -1.00 11.52
CA GLY A 86 5.63 -0.69 12.71
C GLY A 86 4.86 0.05 13.81
N SER A 87 5.61 0.75 14.66
CA SER A 87 5.18 1.34 15.93
C SER A 87 4.95 2.87 15.89
N TYR A 88 5.32 3.51 14.78
CA TYR A 88 5.22 4.97 14.57
C TYR A 88 5.84 5.79 15.72
N ASN A 89 7.05 5.43 16.15
CA ASN A 89 7.81 6.13 17.19
C ASN A 89 9.18 6.64 16.71
N ASN A 90 9.47 6.53 15.41
CA ASN A 90 10.77 6.85 14.78
C ASN A 90 11.95 6.00 15.26
N GLU A 91 11.71 4.82 15.84
CA GLU A 91 12.77 3.90 16.26
C GLU A 91 12.91 2.72 15.29
N GLN A 92 13.86 2.83 14.36
CA GLN A 92 14.13 1.81 13.33
C GLN A 92 14.33 0.39 13.88
N PHE A 93 14.78 0.26 15.13
CA PHE A 93 15.10 -1.03 15.75
C PHE A 93 13.87 -1.81 16.23
N ASP A 94 12.70 -1.17 16.34
CA ASP A 94 11.45 -1.80 16.79
C ASP A 94 10.34 -1.87 15.72
N GLU A 95 10.64 -1.45 14.48
CA GLU A 95 9.67 -1.41 13.38
C GLU A 95 9.05 -2.76 13.03
N MET A 96 9.72 -3.88 13.32
CA MET A 96 9.13 -5.20 13.11
C MET A 96 9.02 -6.01 14.40
N VAL A 97 8.43 -5.43 15.44
CA VAL A 97 8.03 -6.18 16.64
C VAL A 97 6.78 -7.04 16.34
N PRO A 98 6.83 -8.37 16.54
CA PRO A 98 5.68 -9.25 16.38
C PRO A 98 4.56 -8.93 17.39
N ASN A 99 3.32 -9.35 17.07
CA ASN A 99 2.14 -9.09 17.92
C ASN A 99 2.26 -9.71 19.34
N ASN A 100 3.06 -10.76 19.51
CA ASN A 100 3.34 -11.37 20.83
C ASN A 100 4.48 -10.68 21.61
N MET A 101 5.00 -9.56 21.11
CA MET A 101 6.07 -8.75 21.73
C MET A 101 7.42 -9.48 21.94
N LEU A 102 7.65 -10.61 21.26
CA LEU A 102 8.94 -11.31 21.30
C LEU A 102 9.94 -10.69 20.32
N ARG A 103 11.24 -10.73 20.64
CA ARG A 103 12.28 -10.40 19.64
C ARG A 103 12.22 -11.42 18.49
N ARG A 104 12.22 -10.91 17.26
CA ARG A 104 12.14 -11.72 16.02
C ARG A 104 13.29 -12.71 15.85
N ARG A 105 13.01 -13.80 15.13
CA ARG A 105 14.04 -14.63 14.48
C ARG A 105 13.98 -14.55 12.95
N SER A 106 12.83 -14.21 12.33
CA SER A 106 12.70 -13.99 10.87
C SER A 106 11.62 -12.96 10.48
N LEU A 107 11.60 -12.53 9.20
CA LEU A 107 10.54 -11.67 8.62
C LEU A 107 9.20 -12.40 8.52
N GLU A 108 9.23 -13.69 8.18
CA GLU A 108 8.05 -14.54 8.11
C GLU A 108 7.32 -14.66 9.45
N GLU A 109 8.07 -14.84 10.55
CA GLU A 109 7.49 -14.88 11.90
C GLU A 109 6.79 -13.57 12.26
N PHE A 110 7.36 -12.43 11.85
CA PHE A 110 6.76 -11.12 12.07
C PHE A 110 5.43 -10.99 11.33
N VAL A 111 5.41 -11.22 10.02
CA VAL A 111 4.20 -11.10 9.20
C VAL A 111 3.11 -12.06 9.71
N ASN A 112 3.46 -13.31 9.98
CA ASN A 112 2.52 -14.32 10.47
C ASN A 112 1.96 -13.99 11.86
N SER A 113 2.68 -13.26 12.71
CA SER A 113 2.18 -12.84 14.03
C SER A 113 1.04 -11.82 13.95
N TRP A 114 0.95 -11.09 12.83
CA TRP A 114 -0.08 -10.08 12.56
C TRP A 114 -1.29 -10.64 11.78
N THR A 115 -1.26 -11.91 11.40
CA THR A 115 -2.38 -12.58 10.74
C THR A 115 -3.51 -12.88 11.73
N GLU A 116 -4.70 -12.32 11.50
CA GLU A 116 -5.88 -12.60 12.33
C GLU A 116 -6.78 -13.74 11.82
N GLU A 117 -6.81 -14.01 10.51
CA GLU A 117 -7.77 -14.94 9.92
C GLU A 117 -7.25 -16.38 9.90
N ARG A 118 -8.04 -17.31 10.46
CA ARG A 118 -7.75 -18.75 10.42
C ARG A 118 -7.78 -19.23 8.97
N GLY A 119 -6.61 -19.49 8.40
CA GLY A 119 -6.44 -19.91 7.00
C GLY A 119 -5.59 -18.96 6.15
N CYS A 120 -5.35 -17.74 6.63
CA CYS A 120 -4.45 -16.75 6.01
C CYS A 120 -2.98 -16.91 6.46
N ARG A 121 -2.53 -18.14 6.68
CA ARG A 121 -1.10 -18.37 6.89
C ARG A 121 -0.42 -18.20 5.53
N SER A 122 0.44 -17.18 5.43
CA SER A 122 1.31 -17.03 4.27
C SER A 122 2.07 -18.35 4.10
N ARG A 123 2.03 -18.91 2.88
CA ARG A 123 2.95 -19.96 2.46
C ARG A 123 4.17 -19.38 1.75
N ASP A 124 4.19 -18.06 1.58
CA ASP A 124 5.23 -17.36 0.86
C ASP A 124 6.39 -17.12 1.82
N VAL A 125 7.52 -17.71 1.46
CA VAL A 125 8.78 -17.49 2.14
C VAL A 125 9.31 -16.16 1.63
N ALA A 126 9.60 -15.23 2.55
CA ALA A 126 10.30 -14.01 2.17
C ALA A 126 11.72 -14.37 1.72
N ILE A 127 11.93 -14.42 0.41
CA ILE A 127 13.23 -14.67 -0.18
C ILE A 127 14.01 -13.35 -0.18
N ARG A 128 15.26 -13.37 0.29
CA ARG A 128 16.15 -12.23 0.11
C ARG A 128 16.49 -12.12 -1.37
N HIS A 129 15.81 -11.24 -2.08
CA HIS A 129 16.20 -10.88 -3.44
C HIS A 129 17.44 -9.99 -3.41
N ARG A 130 18.47 -10.39 -4.13
CA ARG A 130 19.60 -9.51 -4.41
C ARG A 130 19.20 -8.62 -5.59
N MET A 131 19.06 -7.32 -5.34
CA MET A 131 18.79 -6.36 -6.40
C MET A 131 19.88 -6.45 -7.46
N LYS A 132 19.51 -6.82 -8.69
CA LYS A 132 20.44 -6.88 -9.84
C LYS A 132 20.58 -5.53 -10.54
N GLY A 133 19.75 -4.55 -10.17
CA GLY A 133 19.59 -3.29 -10.90
C GLY A 133 18.83 -3.54 -12.21
N SER A 134 18.16 -2.50 -12.71
CA SER A 134 17.45 -2.57 -13.99
C SER A 134 17.56 -1.24 -14.70
N TYR A 135 18.14 -1.26 -15.90
CA TYR A 135 18.26 -0.09 -16.75
C TYR A 135 16.86 0.49 -17.04
N LEU A 136 15.90 -0.38 -17.34
CA LEU A 136 14.53 -0.01 -17.68
C LEU A 136 13.81 0.65 -16.49
N CYS A 137 14.00 0.14 -15.26
CA CYS A 137 13.50 0.80 -14.05
C CYS A 137 14.20 2.15 -13.81
N SER A 138 15.52 2.24 -14.04
CA SER A 138 16.25 3.49 -13.82
C SER A 138 15.83 4.60 -14.79
N GLU A 139 15.52 4.26 -16.03
CA GLU A 139 15.01 5.21 -17.03
C GLU A 139 13.68 5.86 -16.57
N ILE A 140 12.81 5.07 -15.94
CA ILE A 140 11.50 5.55 -15.49
C ILE A 140 11.57 6.25 -14.13
N PHE A 141 12.34 5.74 -13.17
CA PHE A 141 12.28 6.24 -11.79
C PHE A 141 13.43 7.18 -11.40
N LEU A 142 14.54 7.19 -12.14
CA LEU A 142 15.74 7.95 -11.74
C LEU A 142 16.19 8.95 -12.80
N ASP A 143 15.86 8.74 -14.08
CA ASP A 143 16.34 9.61 -15.15
C ASP A 143 15.68 10.99 -15.14
N SER A 144 16.50 12.03 -15.34
CA SER A 144 16.10 13.42 -15.51
C SER A 144 15.15 13.70 -16.69
N ILE A 145 15.09 12.83 -17.71
CA ILE A 145 14.15 12.95 -18.84
C ILE A 145 12.93 12.04 -18.71
N SER A 146 12.77 11.37 -17.57
CA SER A 146 11.64 10.50 -17.27
C SER A 146 10.28 11.22 -17.46
N PRO A 147 9.22 10.52 -17.90
CA PRO A 147 7.84 11.04 -17.85
C PRO A 147 7.40 11.44 -16.43
N PHE A 148 8.06 10.93 -15.40
CA PHE A 148 7.77 11.18 -13.99
C PHE A 148 8.55 12.35 -13.38
N ARG A 149 9.45 12.99 -14.14
CA ARG A 149 10.35 14.04 -13.67
C ARG A 149 9.68 15.13 -12.83
N HIS A 150 8.47 15.55 -13.22
CA HIS A 150 7.75 16.62 -12.52
C HIS A 150 7.31 16.23 -11.10
N CYS A 151 7.11 14.94 -10.84
CA CYS A 151 6.67 14.42 -9.55
C CYS A 151 7.83 14.07 -8.61
N PHE A 152 9.06 13.88 -9.12
CA PHE A 152 10.23 13.50 -8.30
C PHE A 152 10.50 14.42 -7.10
N LYS A 153 10.06 15.69 -7.18
CA LYS A 153 10.18 16.65 -6.06
C LYS A 153 9.14 16.45 -4.95
N GLN A 154 8.00 15.81 -5.27
CA GLN A 154 6.89 15.61 -4.35
C GLN A 154 6.85 14.20 -3.77
N VAL A 155 7.26 13.21 -4.57
CA VAL A 155 7.27 11.80 -4.19
C VAL A 155 8.66 11.24 -4.49
N SER A 156 9.33 10.71 -3.47
CA SER A 156 10.61 10.02 -3.68
C SER A 156 10.40 8.81 -4.59
N SER A 157 11.13 8.76 -5.70
CA SER A 157 11.06 7.68 -6.69
C SER A 157 11.95 6.49 -6.35
N GLU A 158 12.88 6.64 -5.40
CA GLU A 158 13.84 5.60 -5.02
C GLU A 158 13.17 4.31 -4.51
N PRO A 159 12.14 4.33 -3.65
CA PRO A 159 11.43 3.11 -3.25
C PRO A 159 10.77 2.37 -4.42
N PHE A 160 10.28 3.12 -5.41
CA PHE A 160 9.64 2.55 -6.61
C PHE A 160 10.67 1.98 -7.57
N TYR A 161 11.83 2.63 -7.72
CA TYR A 161 12.97 2.04 -8.41
C TYR A 161 13.38 0.71 -7.79
N HIS A 162 13.52 0.66 -6.47
CA HIS A 162 13.90 -0.58 -5.77
C HIS A 162 12.85 -1.67 -5.94
N MET A 163 11.56 -1.34 -5.80
CA MET A 163 10.47 -2.28 -6.05
C MET A 163 10.53 -2.83 -7.48
N CYS A 164 10.65 -1.95 -8.48
CA CYS A 164 10.80 -2.35 -9.88
C CYS A 164 12.04 -3.23 -10.09
N ALA A 165 13.21 -2.82 -9.61
CA ALA A 165 14.46 -3.54 -9.84
C ALA A 165 14.57 -4.88 -9.07
N LEU A 166 13.70 -5.11 -8.07
CA LEU A 166 13.58 -6.38 -7.35
C LEU A 166 12.62 -7.33 -8.06
N GLU A 167 11.50 -6.82 -8.57
CA GLU A 167 10.39 -7.60 -9.13
C GLU A 167 10.48 -7.82 -10.64
N VAL A 168 11.24 -7.00 -11.37
CA VAL A 168 11.38 -7.13 -12.82
C VAL A 168 12.01 -8.48 -13.16
N ASP A 169 11.21 -9.35 -13.78
CA ASP A 169 11.60 -10.67 -14.20
C ASP A 169 12.12 -10.68 -15.66
N GLU A 170 12.79 -11.77 -16.04
CA GLU A 170 13.37 -11.91 -17.39
C GLU A 170 12.32 -12.09 -18.51
N TRP A 171 11.11 -12.51 -18.17
CA TRP A 171 10.07 -12.95 -19.12
C TRP A 171 9.03 -11.87 -19.43
N SER A 172 8.81 -10.94 -18.50
CA SER A 172 7.77 -9.93 -18.52
C SER A 172 8.21 -8.60 -17.88
N PRO A 173 9.40 -8.05 -18.23
CA PRO A 173 9.96 -6.87 -17.56
C PRO A 173 9.09 -5.62 -17.71
N VAL A 174 8.34 -5.51 -18.80
CA VAL A 174 7.46 -4.35 -19.08
C VAL A 174 6.22 -4.37 -18.19
N ASN A 175 5.59 -5.52 -17.95
CA ASN A 175 4.38 -5.57 -17.13
C ASN A 175 4.69 -5.14 -15.69
N THR A 176 5.74 -5.70 -15.09
CA THR A 176 6.16 -5.29 -13.74
C THR A 176 6.50 -3.80 -13.66
N LEU A 177 7.21 -3.26 -14.65
CA LEU A 177 7.48 -1.82 -14.72
C LEU A 177 6.17 -1.02 -14.73
N CYS A 178 5.19 -1.44 -15.54
CA CYS A 178 3.92 -0.75 -15.68
C CYS A 178 3.07 -0.83 -14.40
N ASP A 179 3.09 -1.97 -13.70
CA ASP A 179 2.44 -2.14 -12.40
C ASP A 179 3.02 -1.19 -11.35
N VAL A 180 4.34 -1.17 -11.21
CA VAL A 180 5.03 -0.24 -10.27
C VAL A 180 4.82 1.22 -10.68
N SER A 181 4.77 1.50 -11.99
CA SER A 181 4.47 2.83 -12.53
C SER A 181 3.07 3.30 -12.13
N MET A 182 2.08 2.41 -12.11
CA MET A 182 0.73 2.76 -11.65
C MET A 182 0.70 3.16 -10.17
N TYR A 183 1.51 2.53 -9.31
CA TYR A 183 1.65 2.95 -7.91
C TYR A 183 2.24 4.35 -7.79
N TYR A 184 3.28 4.64 -8.58
CA TYR A 184 3.90 5.95 -8.56
C TYR A 184 2.95 7.05 -9.06
N ILE A 185 2.21 6.77 -10.14
CA ILE A 185 1.18 7.68 -10.68
C ILE A 185 0.09 7.98 -9.65
N ASP A 186 -0.35 6.97 -8.89
CA ASP A 186 -1.34 7.16 -7.82
C ASP A 186 -0.82 8.13 -6.75
N GLN A 187 0.44 7.95 -6.29
CA GLN A 187 1.05 8.84 -5.31
C GLN A 187 1.31 10.25 -5.85
N CYS A 188 1.70 10.37 -7.11
CA CYS A 188 1.87 11.66 -7.77
C CYS A 188 0.55 12.42 -7.90
N SER A 189 -0.51 11.71 -8.31
CA SER A 189 -1.87 12.27 -8.40
C SER A 189 -2.36 12.71 -7.02
N TYR A 190 -2.03 11.95 -5.97
CA TYR A 190 -2.33 12.32 -4.60
C TYR A 190 -1.59 13.59 -4.11
N LYS A 191 -0.42 13.89 -4.69
CA LYS A 191 0.31 15.16 -4.46
C LYS A 191 -0.07 16.26 -5.46
N ASP A 192 -1.18 16.11 -6.16
CA ASP A 192 -1.68 17.06 -7.18
C ASP A 192 -0.69 17.32 -8.33
N VAL A 193 0.19 16.36 -8.62
CA VAL A 193 1.13 16.41 -9.77
C VAL A 193 0.89 15.19 -10.65
N PRO A 194 -0.22 15.14 -11.41
CA PRO A 194 -0.54 13.99 -12.24
C PRO A 194 0.53 13.79 -13.33
N VAL A 195 0.94 12.55 -13.50
CA VAL A 195 1.88 12.10 -14.55
C VAL A 195 1.26 10.92 -15.29
N THR A 196 1.70 10.66 -16.52
CA THR A 196 1.12 9.64 -17.38
C THR A 196 1.96 8.37 -17.40
N LEU A 197 1.31 7.23 -17.66
CA LEU A 197 2.01 5.96 -17.88
C LEU A 197 3.10 6.09 -18.96
N PRO A 198 4.26 5.43 -18.79
CA PRO A 198 5.28 5.35 -19.82
C PRO A 198 4.69 4.79 -21.12
N LYS A 199 5.15 5.29 -22.28
CA LYS A 199 4.60 4.92 -23.60
C LYS A 199 4.60 3.40 -23.85
N MET A 200 5.61 2.71 -23.33
CA MET A 200 5.76 1.25 -23.44
C MET A 200 4.62 0.47 -22.77
N CYS A 201 3.88 1.08 -21.84
CA CYS A 201 2.76 0.46 -21.13
C CYS A 201 1.45 0.42 -21.91
N TYR A 202 1.34 1.13 -23.03
CA TYR A 202 0.11 1.15 -23.85
C TYR A 202 0.07 0.03 -24.90
N GLY A 203 1.16 -0.75 -25.06
CA GLY A 203 1.32 -1.75 -26.13
C GLY A 203 1.24 -3.22 -25.71
N GLY A 204 1.02 -3.51 -24.44
CA GLY A 204 0.87 -4.88 -23.92
C GLY A 204 -0.60 -5.25 -23.75
N SER A 205 -1.08 -6.23 -24.50
CA SER A 205 -2.42 -6.80 -24.35
C SER A 205 -2.60 -7.53 -23.01
N PHE A 206 -3.72 -7.25 -22.34
CA PHE A 206 -4.26 -7.95 -21.18
C PHE A 206 -4.41 -9.46 -21.40
#